data_AF-A0A7W0N2B9-F1
#
_entry.id   AF-A0A7W0N2B9-F1
#
_cell.length_a   1.000
_cell.length_b   1.000
_cell.length_c   1.000
_cell.angle_alpha   90.00
_cell.angle_beta   90.00
_cell.angle_gamma   90.00
#
_symmetry.space_group_name_H-M   'P 1'
#
loop_
_entity.id
_entity.type
_entity.pdbx_description
1 polymer ?
#
loop_
_entity_poly.entity_id
_entity_poly.type
_entity_poly.pdbx_seq_one_letter_code
_entity_poly.pdbx_strand_id
1 'polypeptide(L)'
;AHTPRHHGLAERTLESTNPCESMLEIIRRTQRNVKRWSSGEMALRWTAAGMLEAERQFRTIIGYRDLATLAVAIERELARTTIPSPAEEVATLVTA
;
A
#
# COMPACT_ATOMS: atom_id res chain seq x y z
N ALA A 1 -19.19 -24.13 18.25
CA ALA A 1 -19.11 -22.81 17.61
C ALA A 1 -17.83 -22.76 16.78
N HIS A 2 -17.95 -22.73 15.44
CA HIS A 2 -16.80 -22.69 14.53
C HIS A 2 -16.49 -21.22 14.24
N THR A 3 -15.49 -20.65 14.92
CA THR A 3 -14.96 -19.34 14.55
C THR A 3 -14.38 -19.46 13.14
N PRO A 4 -14.91 -18.75 12.14
CA PRO A 4 -14.41 -18.91 10.79
C PRO A 4 -13.00 -18.33 10.72
N ARG A 5 -12.05 -19.15 10.26
CA ARG A 5 -10.63 -18.80 10.09
C ARG A 5 -10.49 -17.82 8.91
N HIS A 6 -10.86 -16.56 9.10
CA HIS A 6 -10.71 -15.52 8.07
C HIS A 6 -9.33 -14.82 8.09
N HIS A 7 -8.56 -14.99 9.16
CA HIS A 7 -7.29 -14.28 9.38
C HIS A 7 -6.24 -14.53 8.27
N GLY A 8 -6.15 -15.74 7.72
CA GLY A 8 -5.07 -16.10 6.77
C GLY A 8 -5.24 -15.61 5.33
N LEU A 9 -6.40 -15.08 4.92
CA LEU A 9 -6.62 -14.65 3.52
C LEU A 9 -6.22 -13.18 3.29
N ALA A 10 -6.40 -12.33 4.30
CA ALA A 10 -5.89 -10.97 4.29
C ALA A 10 -4.35 -10.98 4.33
N GLU A 11 -3.77 -11.80 5.21
CA GLU A 11 -2.32 -12.00 5.33
C GLU A 11 -1.69 -12.39 3.99
N ARG A 12 -2.20 -13.44 3.33
CA ARG A 12 -1.68 -13.88 2.01
C ARG A 12 -1.76 -12.81 0.92
N THR A 13 -2.78 -11.94 0.98
CA THR A 13 -2.91 -10.84 0.02
C THR A 13 -1.86 -9.77 0.30
N LEU A 14 -1.64 -9.45 1.58
CA LEU A 14 -0.68 -8.44 2.06
C LEU A 14 0.78 -8.89 1.94
N GLU A 15 1.06 -10.18 2.03
CA GLU A 15 2.38 -10.77 1.77
C GLU A 15 2.78 -10.67 0.29
N SER A 16 1.83 -10.44 -0.60
CA SER A 16 2.05 -10.33 -2.04
C SER A 16 2.04 -8.87 -2.51
N THR A 17 2.81 -8.60 -3.56
CA THR A 17 2.77 -7.32 -4.30
C THR A 17 1.73 -7.32 -5.42
N ASN A 18 0.99 -8.42 -5.59
CA ASN A 18 0.08 -8.65 -6.71
C ASN A 18 -0.95 -7.52 -6.92
N PRO A 19 -1.60 -6.94 -5.89
CA PRO A 19 -2.53 -5.82 -6.08
C PRO A 19 -1.87 -4.59 -6.74
N CYS A 20 -0.67 -4.22 -6.27
CA CYS A 20 0.07 -3.08 -6.81
C CYS A 20 0.61 -3.37 -8.21
N GLU A 21 1.16 -4.55 -8.45
CA GLU A 21 1.67 -4.96 -9.75
C GLU A 21 0.56 -5.01 -10.81
N SER A 22 -0.60 -5.57 -10.45
CA SER A 22 -1.77 -5.62 -11.33
C SER A 22 -2.25 -4.20 -11.69
N MET A 23 -2.29 -3.28 -10.72
CA MET A 23 -2.63 -1.86 -10.97
C MET A 23 -1.68 -1.22 -11.99
N LEU A 24 -0.38 -1.38 -11.75
CA LEU A 24 0.67 -0.80 -12.59
C LEU A 24 0.65 -1.39 -13.99
N GLU A 25 0.35 -2.68 -14.12
CA GLU A 25 0.16 -3.33 -15.41
C GLU A 25 -1.00 -2.70 -16.19
N ILE A 26 -2.14 -2.48 -15.55
CA ILE A 26 -3.32 -1.85 -16.19
C ILE A 26 -2.97 -0.42 -16.64
N ILE A 27 -2.32 0.38 -15.78
CA ILE A 27 -1.86 1.73 -16.15
C ILE A 27 -0.97 1.68 -17.39
N ARG A 28 0.01 0.77 -17.43
CA ARG A 28 0.90 0.58 -18.59
C ARG A 28 0.12 0.19 -19.84
N ARG A 29 -0.86 -0.71 -19.73
CA ARG A 29 -1.72 -1.15 -20.84
C ARG A 29 -2.59 -0.02 -21.39
N THR A 30 -3.13 0.82 -20.52
CA THR A 30 -3.99 1.96 -20.87
C THR A 30 -3.23 3.03 -21.65
N GLN A 31 -1.99 3.31 -21.27
CA GLN A 31 -1.17 4.34 -21.92
C GLN A 31 -0.26 3.83 -23.05
N ARG A 32 -0.24 2.53 -23.35
CA ARG A 32 0.70 1.91 -24.33
C ARG A 32 0.62 2.50 -25.76
N ASN A 33 -0.55 3.02 -26.11
CA ASN A 33 -0.82 3.57 -27.43
C ASN A 33 -0.62 5.09 -27.51
N VAL A 34 -0.30 5.76 -26.40
CA VAL A 34 -0.02 7.19 -26.38
C VAL A 34 1.35 7.43 -27.01
N LYS A 35 1.36 7.98 -28.23
CA LYS A 35 2.60 8.24 -28.99
C LYS A 35 3.08 9.68 -28.89
N ARG A 36 2.19 10.62 -28.56
CA ARG A 36 2.49 12.05 -28.49
C ARG A 36 2.23 12.55 -27.08
N TRP A 37 3.28 12.61 -26.28
CA TRP A 37 3.26 13.16 -24.93
C TRP A 37 3.54 14.66 -25.00
N SER A 38 2.65 15.48 -24.44
CA SER A 38 2.76 16.94 -24.51
C SER A 38 3.17 17.59 -23.18
N SER A 39 2.88 16.96 -22.03
CA SER A 39 3.22 17.50 -20.72
C SER A 39 3.21 16.44 -19.61
N GLY A 40 3.82 16.76 -18.47
CA GLY A 40 3.70 15.95 -17.26
C GLY A 40 2.25 15.87 -16.75
N GLU A 41 1.47 16.92 -16.93
CA GLU A 41 0.04 16.92 -16.60
C GLU A 41 -0.74 15.91 -17.46
N MET A 42 -0.39 15.76 -18.75
CA MET A 42 -0.95 14.71 -19.60
C MET A 42 -0.60 13.32 -19.05
N ALA A 43 0.64 13.10 -18.58
CA ALA A 43 1.04 11.84 -17.95
C ALA A 43 0.24 11.53 -16.67
N LEU A 44 -0.02 12.54 -15.84
CA LEU A 44 -0.88 12.39 -14.66
C LEU A 44 -2.32 12.01 -15.03
N ARG A 45 -2.89 12.63 -16.07
CA ARG A 45 -4.25 12.29 -16.55
C ARG A 45 -4.33 10.86 -17.09
N TRP A 46 -3.34 10.41 -17.85
CA TRP A 46 -3.29 9.03 -18.34
C TRP A 46 -3.09 8.02 -17.21
N THR A 47 -2.29 8.37 -16.20
CA THR A 47 -2.12 7.56 -14.99
C THR A 47 -3.44 7.45 -14.22
N ALA A 48 -4.13 8.57 -14.00
CA ALA A 48 -5.44 8.60 -13.35
C ALA A 48 -6.49 7.78 -14.13
N ALA A 49 -6.53 7.90 -15.46
CA ALA A 49 -7.40 7.08 -16.30
C ALA A 49 -7.08 5.58 -16.18
N GLY A 50 -5.78 5.22 -16.12
CA GLY A 50 -5.34 3.86 -15.86
C GLY A 50 -5.74 3.34 -14.47
N MET A 51 -5.68 4.19 -13.45
CA MET A 51 -6.12 3.85 -12.08
C MET A 51 -7.63 3.64 -12.00
N LEU A 52 -8.43 4.47 -12.66
CA LEU A 52 -9.88 4.29 -12.74
C LEU A 52 -10.26 2.97 -13.45
N GLU A 53 -9.52 2.58 -14.48
CA GLU A 53 -9.73 1.28 -15.13
C GLU A 53 -9.33 0.11 -14.22
N ALA A 54 -8.23 0.26 -13.47
CA ALA A 54 -7.80 -0.74 -12.50
C ALA A 54 -8.81 -0.92 -11.36
N GLU A 55 -9.40 0.17 -10.87
CA GLU A 55 -10.41 0.18 -9.82
C GLU A 55 -11.59 -0.75 -10.14
N ARG A 56 -12.04 -0.75 -11.40
CA ARG A 56 -13.16 -1.61 -11.87
C ARG A 56 -12.88 -3.11 -11.73
N GLN A 57 -11.61 -3.51 -11.67
CA GLN A 57 -11.20 -4.91 -11.57
C GLN A 57 -10.84 -5.33 -10.13
N PHE A 58 -10.63 -4.37 -9.24
CA PHE A 58 -10.32 -4.68 -7.85
C PHE A 58 -11.49 -5.32 -7.12
N ARG A 59 -11.13 -6.17 -6.17
CA ARG A 59 -12.05 -6.89 -5.30
C ARG A 59 -11.71 -6.53 -3.86
N THR A 60 -12.73 -6.47 -3.02
CA THR A 60 -12.55 -6.31 -1.58
C THR A 60 -11.70 -7.46 -1.05
N ILE A 61 -10.66 -7.13 -0.27
CA ILE A 61 -9.80 -8.13 0.36
C ILE A 61 -10.65 -8.97 1.31
N ILE A 62 -10.52 -10.30 1.20
CA ILE A 62 -11.22 -11.21 2.12
C ILE A 62 -10.61 -11.05 3.51
N GLY A 63 -11.43 -10.77 4.51
CA GLY A 63 -10.94 -10.49 5.86
C GLY A 63 -10.51 -9.03 6.08
N TYR A 64 -10.87 -8.09 5.21
CA TYR A 64 -10.49 -6.66 5.34
C TYR A 64 -10.86 -6.04 6.71
N ARG A 65 -11.86 -6.59 7.41
CA ARG A 65 -12.27 -6.11 8.74
C ARG A 65 -11.18 -6.31 9.80
N ASP A 66 -10.33 -7.32 9.62
CA ASP A 66 -9.24 -7.64 10.54
C ASP A 66 -8.01 -6.74 10.31
N LEU A 67 -7.98 -5.98 9.20
CA LEU A 67 -6.87 -5.08 8.87
C LEU A 67 -6.67 -3.98 9.92
N ALA A 68 -7.76 -3.47 10.53
CA ALA A 68 -7.65 -2.46 11.59
C ALA A 68 -6.92 -3.02 12.83
N THR A 69 -7.24 -4.27 13.20
CA THR A 69 -6.56 -4.97 14.31
C THR A 69 -5.09 -5.21 13.98
N LEU A 70 -4.80 -5.61 12.74
CA LEU A 70 -3.43 -5.79 12.27
C LEU A 70 -2.63 -4.48 12.29
N ALA A 71 -3.23 -3.36 11.84
CA ALA A 71 -2.58 -2.05 11.86
C ALA A 71 -2.18 -1.62 13.29
N VAL A 72 -3.10 -1.75 14.25
CA VAL A 72 -2.82 -1.45 15.67
C VAL A 72 -1.72 -2.35 16.24
N ALA A 73 -1.69 -3.62 15.85
CA ALA A 73 -0.65 -4.55 16.28
C ALA A 73 0.73 -4.15 15.71
N ILE A 74 0.79 -3.76 14.43
CA ILE A 74 2.00 -3.26 13.77
C ILE A 74 2.49 -1.97 14.43
N GLU A 75 1.62 -1.00 14.67
CA GLU A 75 1.98 0.27 15.34
C GLU A 75 2.57 0.04 16.73
N ARG A 76 1.96 -0.85 17.52
CA ARG A 76 2.49 -1.23 18.84
C ARG A 76 3.87 -1.87 18.75
N GLU A 77 4.09 -2.73 17.75
CA GLU A 77 5.38 -3.37 17.53
C GLU A 77 6.44 -2.38 17.05
N LEU A 78 6.09 -1.48 16.13
CA LEU A 78 6.97 -0.40 15.70
C LEU A 78 7.37 0.50 16.87
N ALA A 79 6.43 0.85 17.77
CA ALA A 79 6.73 1.62 18.97
C ALA A 79 7.66 0.89 19.95
N ARG A 80 7.58 -0.44 20.04
CA ARG A 80 8.51 -1.26 20.83
C ARG A 80 9.90 -1.37 20.20
N THR A 81 9.94 -1.47 18.88
CA THR A 81 11.16 -1.70 18.09
C THR A 81 11.82 -0.41 17.63
N THR A 82 11.23 0.75 17.92
CA THR A 82 11.88 2.05 17.74
C THR A 82 13.09 2.10 18.67
N ILE A 83 14.23 1.72 18.11
CA ILE A 83 15.54 2.09 18.63
C ILE A 83 15.60 3.60 18.41
N PRO A 84 15.84 4.43 19.46
CA PRO A 84 16.02 5.85 19.26
C PRO A 84 17.10 6.05 18.20
N SER A 85 16.77 6.85 17.19
CA SER A 85 17.75 7.20 16.17
C SER A 85 18.93 7.87 16.87
N PRO A 86 20.18 7.62 16.49
CA PRO A 86 21.33 8.33 17.06
C PRO A 86 21.19 9.86 16.95
N ALA A 87 20.33 10.38 16.07
CA ALA A 87 19.98 11.79 16.01
C ALA A 87 19.19 12.31 17.23
N GLU A 88 18.36 11.48 17.86
CA GLU A 88 17.55 11.83 19.05
C GLU A 88 18.38 11.74 20.34
N GLU A 89 19.35 10.82 20.38
CA GLU A 89 20.30 10.66 21.49
C GLU A 89 21.26 11.87 21.56
N VAL A 90 21.75 12.35 20.41
CA VAL A 90 22.57 13.57 20.31
C VAL A 90 21.77 14.82 20.69
N ALA A 91 20.50 14.93 20.29
CA ALA A 91 19.65 16.06 20.69
C ALA A 91 19.42 16.12 22.22
N THR A 92 19.34 14.96 22.88
CA THR A 92 19.17 14.87 24.33
C THR A 92 20.46 15.21 25.08
N LEU A 93 21.63 14.80 24.56
CA LEU A 93 22.93 15.12 25.15
C LEU A 93 23.38 16.57 24.93
N VAL A 94 22.95 17.23 23.84
CA VAL A 94 23.29 18.63 23.55
C VAL A 94 22.48 19.63 24.39
N THR A 95 21.43 19.16 25.07
CA THR A 95 20.52 20.00 25.88
C THR A 95 20.71 19.80 27.40
N ALA A 96 21.69 19.00 27.83
CA ALA A 96 22.07 18.77 29.24
C ALA A 96 23.45 19.37 29.56
#